data_AF-A0A2E5X431-F1
#
_entry.id   AF-A0A2E5X431-F1
#
_cell.length_a   1.000
_cell.length_b   1.000
_cell.length_c   1.000
_cell.angle_alpha   90.00
_cell.angle_beta   90.00
_cell.angle_gamma   90.00
#
_symmetry.space_group_name_H-M   'P 1'
#
loop_
_entity.id
_entity.type
_entity.pdbx_description
1 polymer ?
#
loop_
_entity_poly.entity_id
_entity_poly.type
_entity_poly.pdbx_seq_one_letter_code
_entity_poly.pdbx_strand_id
1 'polypeptide(L)'
;MNESQTPVPSQESCTLALVVHLLAILTSFLGPLVVYLIKKDDDEFVRFHSLQAVYFSLLGFVFAVITCGLGAIVLIVFHIIAMIRSMNGEWYRYPLAGNWAAR
;
A
#
# COMPACT_ATOMS: atom_id res chain seq x y z
N MET A 1 -18.79 12.31 -9.92
CA MET A 1 -17.79 12.67 -8.88
C MET A 1 -16.87 13.65 -9.56
N ASN A 2 -16.83 14.89 -9.09
CA ASN A 2 -16.11 15.98 -9.75
C ASN A 2 -14.61 15.66 -9.75
N GLU A 3 -13.95 15.72 -10.91
CA GLU A 3 -12.50 15.50 -11.09
C GLU A 3 -11.65 16.64 -10.47
N SER A 4 -12.23 17.38 -9.52
CA SER A 4 -11.58 18.47 -8.81
C SER A 4 -10.56 17.95 -7.81
N GLN A 5 -9.33 17.80 -8.33
CA GLN A 5 -8.06 18.02 -7.62
C GLN A 5 -7.83 17.12 -6.39
N THR A 6 -7.44 15.87 -6.59
CA THR A 6 -6.54 15.24 -5.61
C THR A 6 -5.29 16.11 -5.54
N PRO A 7 -4.97 16.72 -4.38
CA PRO A 7 -3.77 17.54 -4.26
C PRO A 7 -2.57 16.69 -4.67
N VAL A 8 -1.64 17.27 -5.43
CA VAL A 8 -0.38 16.59 -5.74
C VAL A 8 0.28 16.24 -4.39
N PRO A 9 0.55 14.95 -4.11
CA PRO A 9 1.09 14.54 -2.82
C PRO A 9 2.46 15.19 -2.59
N SER A 10 2.74 15.55 -1.34
CA SER A 10 4.03 16.12 -0.97
C SER A 10 5.15 15.09 -1.11
N GLN A 11 6.41 15.54 -1.22
CA GLN A 11 7.56 14.63 -1.24
C GLN A 11 7.64 13.76 0.03
N GLU A 12 7.22 14.31 1.18
CA GLU A 12 7.13 13.56 2.44
C GLU A 12 6.08 12.46 2.36
N SER A 13 4.89 12.77 1.82
CA SER A 13 3.81 11.80 1.59
C SER A 13 4.25 10.67 0.65
N CYS A 14 4.95 11.01 -0.45
CA CYS A 14 5.53 10.03 -1.38
C CYS A 14 6.57 9.13 -0.69
N THR A 15 7.43 9.73 0.13
CA THR A 15 8.45 9.00 0.90
C THR A 15 7.80 8.05 1.90
N LEU A 16 6.80 8.51 2.64
CA LEU A 16 6.04 7.68 3.58
C LEU A 16 5.30 6.54 2.88
N ALA A 17 4.69 6.79 1.72
CA ALA A 17 4.04 5.73 0.94
C ALA A 17 5.03 4.69 0.40
N LEU A 18 6.23 5.10 -0.01
CA LEU A 18 7.32 4.16 -0.30
C LEU A 18 7.66 3.31 0.94
N VAL A 19 7.83 3.96 2.09
CA VAL A 19 8.17 3.28 3.34
C VAL A 19 7.10 2.28 3.74
N VAL A 20 5.82 2.60 3.52
CA VAL A 20 4.71 1.66 3.71
C VAL A 20 4.92 0.37 2.93
N HIS A 21 5.20 0.46 1.63
CA HIS A 21 5.37 -0.75 0.81
C HIS A 21 6.67 -1.49 1.14
N LEU A 22 7.72 -0.79 1.56
CA LEU A 22 8.96 -1.41 2.05
C LEU A 22 8.72 -2.17 3.36
N LEU A 23 8.05 -1.54 4.32
CA LEU A 23 7.64 -2.15 5.57
C LEU A 23 6.74 -3.35 5.32
N ALA A 24 5.87 -3.30 4.31
CA ALA A 24 5.02 -4.42 3.95
C ALA A 24 5.84 -5.65 3.50
N ILE A 25 6.94 -5.46 2.78
CA ILE A 25 7.85 -6.54 2.39
C ILE A 25 8.52 -7.16 3.62
N LEU A 26 8.99 -6.32 4.55
CA LEU A 26 9.79 -6.76 5.71
C LEU A 26 8.95 -7.32 6.86
N THR A 27 7.73 -6.80 7.04
CA THR A 27 6.90 -7.03 8.23
C THR A 27 5.49 -7.51 7.89
N SER A 28 5.21 -7.78 6.61
CA SER A 28 3.85 -8.08 6.13
C SER A 28 2.88 -6.94 6.47
N PHE A 29 1.66 -7.25 6.89
CA PHE A 29 0.63 -6.25 7.16
C PHE A 29 0.92 -5.34 8.38
N LEU A 30 1.85 -5.71 9.28
CA LEU A 30 2.05 -4.99 10.55
C LEU A 30 2.63 -3.58 10.36
N GLY A 31 3.71 -3.43 9.59
CA GLY A 31 4.31 -2.12 9.36
C GLY A 31 3.37 -1.12 8.67
N PRO A 32 2.69 -1.50 7.57
CA PRO A 32 1.64 -0.69 6.95
C PRO A 32 0.50 -0.34 7.92
N LEU A 33 0.09 -1.26 8.79
CA LEU A 33 -0.97 -1.02 9.78
C LEU A 33 -0.56 0.06 10.78
N VAL A 34 0.68 0.01 11.28
CA VAL A 34 1.19 1.06 12.19
C VAL A 34 1.19 2.42 11.49
N VAL A 35 1.69 2.50 10.25
CA VAL A 35 1.67 3.75 9.49
C VAL A 35 0.24 4.23 9.23
N TYR A 36 -0.68 3.33 8.88
CA TYR A 36 -2.09 3.65 8.70
C TYR A 36 -2.68 4.28 9.96
N LEU A 37 -2.51 3.66 11.12
CA LEU A 37 -3.06 4.17 12.38
C LEU A 37 -2.51 5.56 12.76
N ILE A 38 -1.26 5.85 12.41
CA ILE A 38 -0.62 7.15 12.67
C ILE A 38 -1.12 8.21 11.68
N LYS A 39 -1.26 7.87 10.39
CA LYS A 39 -1.46 8.86 9.31
C LYS A 39 -2.88 8.92 8.75
N LYS A 40 -3.80 8.05 9.20
CA LYS A 40 -5.16 7.93 8.64
C LYS A 40 -5.99 9.21 8.63
N ASP A 41 -5.74 10.14 9.56
CA ASP A 41 -6.54 11.36 9.68
C ASP A 41 -5.82 12.58 9.06
N ASP A 42 -4.50 12.49 8.84
CA ASP A 42 -3.65 13.62 8.46
C ASP A 42 -3.28 13.66 6.97
N ASP A 43 -3.14 12.49 6.34
CA ASP A 43 -2.59 12.38 4.98
C ASP A 43 -3.35 11.31 4.19
N GLU A 44 -4.20 11.76 3.27
CA GLU A 44 -5.05 10.88 2.46
C GLU A 44 -4.24 9.95 1.54
N PHE A 45 -3.10 10.43 1.02
CA PHE A 45 -2.24 9.64 0.13
C PHE A 45 -1.57 8.52 0.92
N VAL A 46 -0.98 8.84 2.07
CA VAL A 46 -0.37 7.85 2.95
C VAL A 46 -1.42 6.90 3.53
N ARG A 47 -2.61 7.40 3.91
CA ARG A 47 -3.75 6.58 4.34
C ARG A 47 -4.14 5.56 3.29
N PHE A 48 -4.26 5.98 2.04
CA PHE A 48 -4.63 5.09 0.94
C PHE A 48 -3.58 4.01 0.71
N HIS A 49 -2.29 4.37 0.60
CA HIS A 49 -1.20 3.42 0.38
C HIS A 49 -1.03 2.43 1.55
N SER A 50 -1.15 2.93 2.78
CA SER A 50 -1.07 2.11 3.99
C SER A 50 -2.23 1.13 4.12
N LEU A 51 -3.47 1.59 3.94
CA LEU A 51 -4.65 0.74 4.04
C LEU A 51 -4.69 -0.32 2.93
N GLN A 52 -4.36 0.02 1.68
CA GLN A 52 -4.32 -0.98 0.62
C GLN A 52 -3.22 -2.02 0.85
N ALA A 53 -2.06 -1.61 1.40
CA ALA A 53 -0.97 -2.52 1.72
C ALA A 53 -1.39 -3.48 2.84
N VAL A 54 -2.12 -3.03 3.86
CA VAL A 54 -2.70 -3.91 4.88
C VAL A 54 -3.61 -4.97 4.26
N TYR A 55 -4.58 -4.56 3.44
CA TYR A 55 -5.49 -5.52 2.79
C TYR A 55 -4.76 -6.49 1.87
N PHE A 56 -3.84 -5.98 1.06
CA PHE A 56 -3.08 -6.79 0.12
C PHE A 56 -2.16 -7.79 0.84
N SER A 57 -1.46 -7.36 1.90
CA SER A 57 -0.61 -8.25 2.70
C SER A 57 -1.42 -9.30 3.45
N LEU A 58 -2.64 -9.01 3.93
CA LEU A 58 -3.52 -10.01 4.56
C LEU A 58 -3.99 -11.08 3.56
N LEU A 59 -4.49 -10.66 2.40
CA LEU A 59 -4.84 -11.60 1.32
C LEU A 59 -3.63 -12.42 0.88
N GLY A 60 -2.50 -11.73 0.76
CA GLY A 60 -1.23 -12.31 0.41
C GLY A 60 -0.74 -13.37 1.38
N PHE A 61 -0.85 -13.11 2.68
CA PHE A 61 -0.47 -14.06 3.71
C PHE A 61 -1.25 -15.38 3.55
N VAL A 62 -2.57 -15.30 3.35
CA VAL A 62 -3.40 -16.49 3.08
C VAL A 62 -2.96 -17.20 1.81
N PHE A 63 -2.72 -16.46 0.72
CA PHE A 63 -2.26 -17.01 -0.55
C PHE A 63 -0.88 -17.70 -0.42
N ALA A 64 0.05 -17.09 0.30
CA ALA A 64 1.36 -17.65 0.57
C ALA A 64 1.26 -18.96 1.38
N VAL A 65 0.39 -19.01 2.40
CA VAL A 65 0.15 -20.25 3.18
C VAL A 65 -0.39 -21.37 2.29
N ILE A 66 -1.40 -21.09 1.45
CA ILE A 66 -2.00 -22.09 0.54
C ILE A 66 -0.99 -22.62 -0.48
N THR A 67 -0.04 -21.79 -0.90
CA THR A 67 0.98 -22.12 -1.91
C THR A 67 2.31 -22.58 -1.30
N CYS A 68 2.34 -22.92 0.00
CA CYS A 68 3.55 -23.31 0.72
C CYS A 68 4.72 -22.30 0.57
N GLY A 69 4.40 -21.00 0.54
CA GLY A 69 5.34 -19.89 0.45
C GLY A 69 5.65 -19.42 -0.97
N LEU A 70 5.32 -20.18 -2.02
CA LEU A 70 5.64 -19.79 -3.40
C LEU A 70 4.95 -18.49 -3.83
N GLY A 71 3.73 -18.26 -3.33
CA GLY A 71 2.96 -17.04 -3.57
C GLY A 71 3.60 -15.76 -3.02
N ALA A 72 4.57 -15.86 -2.09
CA ALA A 72 5.29 -14.71 -1.54
C ALA A 72 6.04 -13.92 -2.62
N ILE A 73 6.52 -14.58 -3.68
CA ILE A 73 7.24 -13.92 -4.78
C ILE A 73 6.31 -12.93 -5.50
N VAL A 74 5.08 -13.36 -5.80
CA VAL A 74 4.06 -12.53 -6.46
C VAL A 74 3.74 -11.30 -5.60
N LEU A 75 3.62 -11.49 -4.29
CA LEU A 75 3.35 -10.42 -3.33
C LEU A 75 4.46 -9.38 -3.29
N ILE A 76 5.72 -9.82 -3.23
CA ILE A 76 6.89 -8.94 -3.23
C ILE A 76 6.92 -8.10 -4.52
N VAL A 77 6.68 -8.72 -5.68
CA VAL A 77 6.64 -8.00 -6.97
C VAL A 77 5.60 -6.88 -6.95
N PHE A 78 4.39 -7.16 -6.47
CA PHE A 78 3.36 -6.13 -6.37
C PHE A 78 3.73 -5.02 -5.38
N HIS A 79 4.34 -5.34 -4.22
CA HIS A 79 4.86 -4.34 -3.30
C HIS A 79 5.94 -3.45 -3.93
N ILE A 80 6.85 -4.02 -4.72
CA ILE A 80 7.87 -3.25 -5.44
C ILE A 80 7.23 -2.32 -6.47
N ILE A 81 6.26 -2.79 -7.24
CA ILE A 81 5.54 -1.94 -8.22
C ILE A 81 4.84 -0.79 -7.50
N ALA A 82 4.09 -1.09 -6.43
CA ALA A 82 3.38 -0.08 -5.67
C ALA A 82 4.33 0.95 -5.05
N MET A 83 5.47 0.50 -4.53
CA MET A 83 6.53 1.35 -4.00
C MET A 83 7.07 2.34 -5.04
N ILE A 84 7.44 1.84 -6.23
CA ILE A 84 7.98 2.69 -7.31
C ILE A 84 6.93 3.70 -7.76
N ARG A 85 5.67 3.28 -7.90
CA ARG A 85 4.61 4.16 -8.38
C ARG A 85 4.22 5.21 -7.32
N SER A 86 4.21 4.85 -6.05
CA SER A 86 3.95 5.80 -4.97
C SER A 86 5.06 6.86 -4.83
N MET A 87 6.32 6.52 -5.15
CA MET A 87 7.41 7.51 -5.22
C MET A 87 7.13 8.60 -6.26
N ASN A 88 6.50 8.25 -7.38
CA ASN A 88 6.12 9.18 -8.44
C ASN A 88 4.84 9.97 -8.11
N GLY A 89 4.30 9.83 -6.89
CA GLY A 89 3.03 10.45 -6.49
C GLY A 89 1.79 9.81 -7.14
N GLU A 90 1.93 8.62 -7.73
CA GLU A 90 0.81 7.93 -8.36
C GLU A 90 -0.02 7.16 -7.32
N TRP A 91 -1.34 7.34 -7.38
CA TRP A 91 -2.33 6.59 -6.59
C TRP A 91 -2.50 5.15 -7.13
N TYR A 92 -1.41 4.39 -7.15
CA TYR A 92 -1.42 3.02 -7.65
C TYR A 92 -2.34 2.15 -6.81
N ARG A 93 -3.17 1.36 -7.50
CA ARG A 93 -4.12 0.43 -6.89
C ARG A 93 -3.61 -0.99 -7.08
N TYR A 94 -3.48 -1.73 -5.98
CA TYR A 94 -3.29 -3.17 -6.07
C TYR A 94 -4.44 -3.82 -6.84
N PRO A 95 -4.17 -4.86 -7.65
CA PRO A 95 -5.21 -5.74 -8.15
C PRO A 95 -5.99 -6.30 -6.95
N LEU A 96 -7.33 -6.28 -7.05
CA LEU A 96 -8.28 -6.74 -6.01
C LEU A 96 -8.37 -5.84 -4.76
N ALA A 97 -7.26 -5.44 -4.14
CA ALA A 97 -7.26 -4.71 -2.86
C ALA A 97 -7.37 -3.18 -3.01
N GLY A 98 -6.93 -2.59 -4.13
CA GLY A 98 -6.86 -1.14 -4.29
C GLY A 98 -8.23 -0.44 -4.27
N ASN A 99 -9.31 -1.14 -4.64
CA ASN A 99 -10.66 -0.59 -4.61
C ASN A 99 -11.27 -0.52 -3.20
N TRP A 100 -10.70 -1.23 -2.23
CA TRP A 100 -11.18 -1.21 -0.84
C TRP A 100 -10.59 -0.06 -0.04
N ALA A 101 -9.36 0.34 -0.37
CA ALA A 101 -8.70 1.48 0.26
C ALA A 101 -9.12 2.83 -0.33
N ALA A 102 -9.75 2.83 -1.51
CA ALA A 102 -10.23 4.02 -2.20
C ALA A 102 -11.63 4.48 -1.75
N ARG A 103 -12.13 3.96 -0.63
CA ARG A 103 -13.41 4.33 -0.01
C ARG A 103 -13.14 5.19 1.22
#